data_AF-A0A6N9TKV7-F1
#
_entry.id   AF-A0A6N9TKV7-F1
#
_cell.length_a   1.000
_cell.length_b   1.000
_cell.length_c   1.000
_cell.angle_alpha   90.00
_cell.angle_beta   90.00
_cell.angle_gamma   90.00
#
_symmetry.space_group_name_H-M   'P 1'
#
loop_
_entity.id
_entity.type
_entity.pdbx_description
1 polymer ?
#
loop_
_entity_poly.entity_id
_entity_poly.type
_entity_poly.pdbx_seq_one_letter_code
_entity_poly.pdbx_strand_id
1 'polypeptide(L)'
;MKQQLSLRASVCLALTTFASSSALSAGFQVNEHSANGLGRAMAGQAATPENASILATNPAAIGVFTQSQFSSSVSVIAPSVDISGDVSYAAGGQTIGSADASNKDIADTAIVPSIFYTTPINDKWAAGVGVFTTYGLRSDYSDDFDALHFADSAEVRSITLNPAVSYKVNEQLMLGVGINATFADAEISSAISNSLSPILSNALQTQVPATTSIFKLEGEDWGFGWNVGAFWQPTDMTNIALSYRAETELTLSGDVSSQITPSLNQPGSLDLNLAAITELAVNQKLDSQWSVQASLTFTDWSTFEKLEANLSDGSDFLIKQENFDDSLRASVGVTYLFSDDLTLRAGYAYDDGVVTVENRSLSIPDTDRHWVSGGFTYSFSENTSIDGAYVYINGREADINKTRVLNEQATLTSTFVGTQSATAHILSVQVNHRF
;
A
#
# COMPACT_ATOMS: atom_id res chain seq x y z
N MET A 1 39.71 -10.73 -0.98
CA MET A 1 39.14 -10.04 0.21
C MET A 1 38.74 -8.58 -0.03
N LYS A 2 39.53 -7.73 -0.72
CA LYS A 2 39.15 -6.30 -0.91
C LYS A 2 37.95 -6.06 -1.85
N GLN A 3 37.68 -6.93 -2.83
CA GLN A 3 36.51 -6.82 -3.73
C GLN A 3 35.18 -7.29 -3.09
N GLN A 4 35.21 -8.10 -2.03
CA GLN A 4 33.99 -8.56 -1.36
C GLN A 4 33.45 -7.54 -0.34
N LEU A 5 34.29 -6.59 0.10
CA LEU A 5 33.86 -5.50 0.99
C LEU A 5 33.15 -4.36 0.22
N SER A 6 33.54 -4.09 -1.03
CA SER A 6 32.90 -3.01 -1.82
C SER A 6 31.48 -3.38 -2.27
N LEU A 7 31.20 -4.66 -2.54
CA LEU A 7 29.87 -5.12 -2.93
C LEU A 7 28.87 -5.05 -1.75
N ARG A 8 29.33 -5.30 -0.51
CA ARG A 8 28.51 -5.22 0.71
C ARG A 8 28.15 -3.78 1.08
N ALA A 9 29.02 -2.81 0.80
CA ALA A 9 28.73 -1.40 1.00
C ALA A 9 27.78 -0.84 -0.08
N SER A 10 27.85 -1.34 -1.32
CA SER A 10 26.95 -0.92 -2.40
C SER A 10 25.52 -1.46 -2.27
N VAL A 11 25.33 -2.65 -1.67
CA VAL A 11 23.98 -3.21 -1.41
C VAL A 11 23.26 -2.46 -0.28
N CYS A 12 24.00 -1.95 0.72
CA CYS A 12 23.41 -1.15 1.80
C CYS A 12 23.06 0.29 1.40
N LEU A 13 23.78 0.90 0.46
CA LEU A 13 23.50 2.27 -0.02
C LEU A 13 22.44 2.36 -1.13
N ALA A 14 22.07 1.24 -1.77
CA ALA A 14 20.97 1.20 -2.74
C ALA A 14 19.58 1.06 -2.07
N LEU A 15 19.53 0.78 -0.75
CA LEU A 15 18.30 0.58 0.02
C LEU A 15 17.67 1.89 0.53
N THR A 16 18.27 3.05 0.28
CA THR A 16 17.82 4.34 0.86
C THR A 16 17.09 5.27 -0.12
N THR A 17 16.78 4.80 -1.33
CA THR A 17 15.97 5.56 -2.30
C THR A 17 14.81 4.69 -2.79
N PHE A 18 13.85 4.43 -1.91
CA PHE A 18 12.56 3.88 -2.29
C PHE A 18 11.54 5.03 -2.29
N ALA A 19 11.00 5.34 -3.47
CA ALA A 19 9.86 6.22 -3.60
C ALA A 19 8.61 5.41 -3.26
N SER A 20 7.73 5.95 -2.41
CA SER A 20 6.38 5.42 -2.18
C SER A 20 5.40 6.00 -3.19
N SER A 21 4.45 5.19 -3.65
CA SER A 21 3.30 5.64 -4.47
C SER A 21 2.04 5.39 -3.68
N SER A 22 0.96 6.03 -4.11
CA SER A 22 -0.37 5.42 -4.00
C SER A 22 -0.36 4.01 -4.60
N ALA A 23 -0.24 2.98 -3.76
CA ALA A 23 -0.54 1.63 -4.18
C ALA A 23 -2.06 1.50 -4.23
N LEU A 24 -2.59 1.37 -5.45
CA LEU A 24 -4.03 1.35 -5.72
C LEU A 24 -4.66 -0.01 -5.36
N SER A 25 -4.22 -0.63 -4.27
CA SER A 25 -5.04 -1.61 -3.57
C SER A 25 -5.96 -0.85 -2.60
N ALA A 26 -6.94 -1.53 -2.01
CA ALA A 26 -7.80 -0.97 -0.97
C ALA A 26 -7.00 -0.18 0.09
N GLY A 27 -7.39 1.07 0.33
CA GLY A 27 -6.71 2.01 1.23
C GLY A 27 -5.32 2.37 0.72
N PHE A 28 -4.32 2.05 1.53
CA PHE A 28 -2.90 2.25 1.21
C PHE A 28 -2.10 0.94 1.26
N GLN A 29 -2.75 -0.19 0.97
CA GLN A 29 -2.09 -1.50 0.87
C GLN A 29 -1.27 -1.63 -0.42
N VAL A 30 -0.12 -2.29 -0.33
CA VAL A 30 0.80 -2.59 -1.45
C VAL A 30 0.87 -4.10 -1.64
N ASN A 31 0.61 -4.57 -2.86
CA ASN A 31 0.64 -5.99 -3.22
C ASN A 31 1.79 -6.35 -4.19
N GLU A 32 2.61 -5.36 -4.58
CA GLU A 32 3.56 -5.40 -5.70
C GLU A 32 4.90 -6.09 -5.39
N HIS A 33 4.89 -7.12 -4.54
CA HIS A 33 6.08 -7.85 -4.08
C HIS A 33 6.43 -9.07 -4.95
N SER A 34 5.68 -9.34 -6.03
CA SER A 34 5.89 -10.53 -6.89
C SER A 34 5.43 -10.27 -8.32
N ALA A 35 6.33 -10.37 -9.30
CA ALA A 35 5.96 -10.19 -10.70
C ALA A 35 5.10 -11.36 -11.23
N ASN A 36 5.43 -12.61 -10.86
CA ASN A 36 4.60 -13.76 -11.25
C ASN A 36 3.20 -13.72 -10.60
N GLY A 37 3.09 -13.21 -9.37
CA GLY A 37 1.81 -12.92 -8.72
C GLY A 37 1.05 -11.82 -9.45
N LEU A 38 1.69 -10.68 -9.74
CA LEU A 38 1.07 -9.57 -10.46
C LEU A 38 0.55 -9.98 -11.84
N GLY A 39 1.24 -10.88 -12.54
CA GLY A 39 0.78 -11.44 -13.83
C GLY A 39 -0.55 -12.22 -13.75
N ARG A 40 -1.01 -12.56 -12.55
CA ARG A 40 -2.32 -13.18 -12.25
C ARG A 40 -3.23 -12.27 -11.43
N ALA A 41 -2.95 -10.98 -11.34
CA ALA A 41 -3.61 -10.07 -10.41
C ALA A 41 -3.60 -10.62 -8.97
N MET A 42 -2.47 -11.20 -8.55
CA MET A 42 -2.25 -11.84 -7.26
C MET A 42 -3.17 -13.04 -6.94
N ALA A 43 -3.91 -13.56 -7.92
CA ALA A 43 -4.80 -14.70 -7.70
C ALA A 43 -4.02 -15.96 -7.30
N GLY A 44 -4.48 -16.58 -6.21
CA GLY A 44 -3.94 -17.83 -5.64
C GLY A 44 -2.50 -17.73 -5.16
N GLN A 45 -1.96 -16.53 -4.91
CA GLN A 45 -0.53 -16.34 -4.67
C GLN A 45 -0.06 -17.12 -3.43
N ALA A 46 -0.82 -17.09 -2.33
CA ALA A 46 -0.50 -17.87 -1.12
C ALA A 46 -0.51 -19.40 -1.33
N ALA A 47 -1.10 -19.90 -2.42
CA ALA A 47 -1.20 -21.32 -2.77
C ALA A 47 -0.32 -21.74 -3.97
N THR A 48 0.51 -20.84 -4.51
CA THR A 48 1.25 -21.05 -5.77
C THR A 48 2.77 -20.96 -5.55
N PRO A 49 3.42 -22.02 -5.02
CA PRO A 49 4.83 -22.02 -4.64
C PRO A 49 5.76 -22.14 -5.86
N GLU A 50 5.86 -21.07 -6.65
CA GLU A 50 6.70 -21.02 -7.86
C GLU A 50 8.14 -20.59 -7.54
N ASN A 51 8.31 -19.65 -6.62
CA ASN A 51 9.58 -19.03 -6.26
C ASN A 51 9.56 -18.42 -4.84
N ALA A 52 10.70 -17.89 -4.37
CA ALA A 52 10.87 -17.42 -2.99
C ALA A 52 9.93 -16.25 -2.59
N SER A 53 9.38 -15.50 -3.56
CA SER A 53 8.46 -14.39 -3.28
C SER A 53 7.16 -14.80 -2.58
N ILE A 54 6.79 -16.09 -2.61
CA ILE A 54 5.62 -16.60 -1.87
C ILE A 54 5.72 -16.37 -0.36
N LEU A 55 6.92 -16.18 0.18
CA LEU A 55 7.11 -15.87 1.61
C LEU A 55 6.33 -14.62 2.03
N ALA A 56 6.15 -13.64 1.13
CA ALA A 56 5.39 -12.42 1.41
C ALA A 56 3.91 -12.69 1.76
N THR A 57 3.31 -13.71 1.14
CA THR A 57 1.89 -14.05 1.35
C THR A 57 1.72 -15.21 2.31
N ASN A 58 2.53 -16.27 2.21
CA ASN A 58 2.37 -17.46 3.03
C ASN A 58 3.70 -18.08 3.48
N PRO A 59 4.08 -17.96 4.77
CA PRO A 59 5.30 -18.55 5.28
C PRO A 59 5.28 -20.08 5.25
N ALA A 60 4.11 -20.74 5.25
CA ALA A 60 4.05 -22.20 5.19
C ALA A 60 4.53 -22.76 3.85
N ALA A 61 4.20 -22.06 2.76
CA ALA A 61 4.42 -22.53 1.40
C ALA A 61 5.92 -22.63 1.02
N ILE A 62 6.82 -21.96 1.76
CA ILE A 62 8.26 -22.13 1.56
C ILE A 62 8.74 -23.55 1.88
N GLY A 63 7.97 -24.32 2.68
CA GLY A 63 8.24 -25.72 3.01
C GLY A 63 8.12 -26.67 1.81
N VAL A 64 7.59 -26.19 0.68
CA VAL A 64 7.52 -26.95 -0.59
C VAL A 64 8.90 -27.02 -1.26
N PHE A 65 9.77 -26.04 -1.01
CA PHE A 65 11.05 -25.96 -1.72
C PHE A 65 12.06 -26.96 -1.17
N THR A 66 12.63 -27.76 -2.08
CA THR A 66 13.68 -28.76 -1.79
C THR A 66 15.09 -28.23 -1.99
N GLN A 67 15.23 -26.99 -2.48
CA GLN A 67 16.49 -26.30 -2.74
C GLN A 67 16.40 -24.87 -2.20
N SER A 68 17.56 -24.26 -1.97
CA SER A 68 17.58 -22.84 -1.66
C SER A 68 17.10 -22.04 -2.87
N GLN A 69 16.32 -21.00 -2.62
CA GLN A 69 15.80 -20.11 -3.66
C GLN A 69 16.02 -18.66 -3.30
N PHE A 70 16.26 -17.87 -4.33
CA PHE A 70 16.35 -16.43 -4.27
C PHE A 70 15.38 -15.83 -5.29
N SER A 71 14.66 -14.80 -4.87
CA SER A 71 13.82 -13.98 -5.75
C SER A 71 14.03 -12.51 -5.44
N SER A 72 14.12 -11.67 -6.46
CA SER A 72 14.09 -10.22 -6.28
C SER A 72 13.28 -9.58 -7.38
N SER A 73 12.35 -8.70 -7.01
CA SER A 73 11.53 -7.95 -7.95
C SER A 73 11.72 -6.45 -7.80
N VAL A 74 11.41 -5.73 -8.86
CA VAL A 74 11.18 -4.29 -8.84
C VAL A 74 9.90 -4.03 -9.60
N SER A 75 8.95 -3.37 -8.94
CA SER A 75 7.68 -2.96 -9.51
C SER A 75 7.64 -1.44 -9.61
N VAL A 76 7.33 -0.92 -10.79
CA VAL A 76 7.07 0.51 -11.03
C VAL A 76 5.57 0.71 -11.05
N ILE A 77 5.06 1.52 -10.15
CA ILE A 77 3.64 1.85 -10.02
C ILE A 77 3.48 3.28 -10.53
N ALA A 78 2.77 3.46 -11.62
CA ALA A 78 2.46 4.76 -12.22
C ALA A 78 0.95 5.02 -12.07
N PRO A 79 0.51 5.56 -10.93
CA PRO A 79 -0.87 5.99 -10.74
C PRO A 79 -1.15 7.29 -11.52
N SER A 80 -2.43 7.53 -11.75
CA SER A 80 -2.96 8.82 -12.18
C SER A 80 -4.27 9.02 -11.42
N VAL A 81 -4.23 9.93 -10.46
CA VAL A 81 -5.35 10.27 -9.59
C VAL A 81 -5.75 11.71 -9.86
N ASP A 82 -6.95 11.90 -10.37
CA ASP A 82 -7.48 13.21 -10.73
C ASP A 82 -8.63 13.59 -9.80
N ILE A 83 -8.58 14.82 -9.30
CA ILE A 83 -9.65 15.48 -8.55
C ILE A 83 -10.26 16.56 -9.44
N SER A 84 -11.58 16.58 -9.55
CA SER A 84 -12.33 17.59 -10.30
C SER A 84 -13.46 18.13 -9.44
N GLY A 85 -13.54 19.43 -9.23
CA GLY A 85 -14.61 19.99 -8.41
C GLY A 85 -14.44 21.46 -8.08
N ASP A 86 -15.34 21.96 -7.26
CA ASP A 86 -15.36 23.33 -6.80
C ASP A 86 -15.26 23.39 -5.28
N VAL A 87 -14.59 24.42 -4.79
CA VAL A 87 -14.64 24.81 -3.38
C VAL A 87 -15.47 26.07 -3.23
N SER A 88 -16.28 26.12 -2.18
CA SER A 88 -17.06 27.30 -1.81
C SER A 88 -16.83 27.66 -0.35
N TYR A 89 -16.98 28.94 -0.04
CA TYR A 89 -16.79 29.50 1.30
C TYR A 89 -18.07 30.20 1.73
N ALA A 90 -18.51 29.98 2.97
CA ALA A 90 -19.70 30.61 3.51
C ALA A 90 -19.46 31.19 4.91
N ALA A 91 -20.05 32.35 5.19
CA ALA A 91 -20.09 32.95 6.52
C ALA A 91 -21.54 33.25 6.91
N GLY A 92 -21.97 32.82 8.09
CA GLY A 92 -23.36 32.93 8.52
C GLY A 92 -24.35 32.23 7.58
N GLY A 93 -23.92 31.18 6.89
CA GLY A 93 -24.71 30.43 5.91
C GLY A 93 -24.89 31.12 4.55
N GLN A 94 -24.19 32.23 4.27
CA GLN A 94 -24.18 32.89 2.96
C GLN A 94 -22.84 32.64 2.25
N THR A 95 -22.89 32.23 0.98
CA THR A 95 -21.68 32.06 0.16
C THR A 95 -20.98 33.41 -0.05
N ILE A 96 -19.69 33.47 0.28
CA ILE A 96 -18.85 34.67 0.19
C ILE A 96 -17.72 34.52 -0.83
N GLY A 97 -17.52 33.32 -1.38
CA GLY A 97 -16.54 33.05 -2.42
C GLY A 97 -16.61 31.61 -2.90
N SER A 98 -16.01 31.35 -4.06
CA SER A 98 -15.82 30.03 -4.63
C SER A 98 -14.64 30.02 -5.60
N ALA A 99 -14.08 28.86 -5.84
CA ALA A 99 -13.02 28.65 -6.82
C ALA A 99 -13.08 27.22 -7.38
N ASP A 100 -12.51 27.04 -8.57
CA ASP A 100 -12.24 25.72 -9.13
C ASP A 100 -11.15 25.06 -8.29
N ALA A 101 -11.43 23.88 -7.76
CA ALA A 101 -10.52 23.09 -6.95
C ALA A 101 -10.30 21.74 -7.64
N SER A 102 -9.83 21.79 -8.88
CA SER A 102 -9.44 20.62 -9.65
C SER A 102 -7.91 20.46 -9.65
N ASN A 103 -7.42 19.23 -9.51
CA ASN A 103 -6.01 18.89 -9.63
C ASN A 103 -5.88 17.58 -10.39
N LYS A 104 -4.96 17.51 -11.34
CA LYS A 104 -4.63 16.27 -12.03
C LYS A 104 -3.39 15.63 -11.44
N ASP A 105 -3.33 14.32 -11.52
CA ASP A 105 -2.13 13.53 -11.21
C ASP A 105 -1.55 13.80 -9.82
N ILE A 106 -2.39 13.73 -8.79
CA ILE A 106 -1.98 13.99 -7.40
C ILE A 106 -1.15 12.85 -6.78
N ALA A 107 -0.82 11.81 -7.55
CA ALA A 107 -0.12 10.64 -7.06
C ALA A 107 1.11 10.37 -7.91
N ASP A 108 2.28 10.39 -7.28
CA ASP A 108 3.54 10.20 -7.99
C ASP A 108 3.80 8.72 -8.34
N THR A 109 4.61 8.54 -9.39
CA THR A 109 5.19 7.24 -9.73
C THR A 109 6.13 6.76 -8.63
N ALA A 110 6.08 5.46 -8.32
CA ALA A 110 6.96 4.84 -7.34
C ALA A 110 7.63 3.58 -7.82
N ILE A 111 8.65 3.19 -7.05
CA ILE A 111 9.47 2.02 -7.29
C ILE A 111 9.45 1.18 -6.02
N VAL A 112 8.80 0.02 -6.12
CA VAL A 112 8.63 -0.95 -5.03
C VAL A 112 9.57 -2.13 -5.25
N PRO A 113 10.69 -2.22 -4.51
CA PRO A 113 11.57 -3.37 -4.54
C PRO A 113 10.98 -4.53 -3.72
N SER A 114 11.47 -5.74 -3.99
CA SER A 114 11.36 -6.85 -3.06
C SER A 114 12.55 -7.79 -3.19
N ILE A 115 12.92 -8.43 -2.09
CA ILE A 115 13.98 -9.44 -2.03
C ILE A 115 13.54 -10.57 -1.10
N PHE A 116 13.71 -11.80 -1.55
CA PHE A 116 13.37 -13.01 -0.80
C PHE A 116 14.46 -14.06 -0.92
N TYR A 117 14.72 -14.76 0.16
CA TYR A 117 15.55 -15.95 0.20
C TYR A 117 14.89 -17.02 1.05
N THR A 118 14.84 -18.25 0.55
CA THR A 118 14.32 -19.41 1.29
C THR A 118 15.31 -20.56 1.20
N THR A 119 15.42 -21.36 2.25
CA THR A 119 16.26 -22.56 2.27
C THR A 119 15.58 -23.69 3.05
N PRO A 120 15.56 -24.93 2.53
CA PRO A 120 15.29 -26.08 3.37
C PRO A 120 16.42 -26.19 4.42
N ILE A 121 16.05 -26.48 5.67
CA ILE A 121 16.98 -26.80 6.75
C ILE A 121 17.18 -28.32 6.83
N ASN A 122 16.09 -29.06 6.69
CA ASN A 122 16.03 -30.52 6.61
C ASN A 122 14.69 -30.94 6.00
N ASP A 123 14.37 -32.24 6.00
CA ASP A 123 13.15 -32.78 5.38
C ASP A 123 11.83 -32.23 5.96
N LYS A 124 11.87 -31.68 7.19
CA LYS A 124 10.72 -31.14 7.90
C LYS A 124 10.69 -29.63 8.03
N TRP A 125 11.85 -28.98 8.09
CA TRP A 125 11.96 -27.56 8.38
C TRP A 125 12.52 -26.80 7.19
N ALA A 126 11.93 -25.66 6.89
CA ALA A 126 12.48 -24.64 6.00
C ALA A 126 12.50 -23.29 6.71
N ALA A 127 13.40 -22.42 6.28
CA ALA A 127 13.45 -21.03 6.73
C ALA A 127 13.55 -20.09 5.55
N GLY A 128 13.15 -18.85 5.75
CA GLY A 128 13.33 -17.80 4.76
C GLY A 128 13.35 -16.42 5.39
N VAL A 129 13.72 -15.44 4.58
CA VAL A 129 13.68 -14.02 4.91
C VAL A 129 13.22 -13.24 3.69
N GLY A 130 12.33 -12.29 3.93
CA GLY A 130 11.88 -11.31 2.93
C GLY A 130 12.17 -9.89 3.37
N VAL A 131 12.45 -9.01 2.41
CA VAL A 131 12.45 -7.55 2.56
C VAL A 131 11.55 -6.99 1.45
N PHE A 132 10.43 -6.39 1.85
CA PHE A 132 9.37 -5.92 0.94
C PHE A 132 8.53 -4.86 1.67
N THR A 133 7.47 -4.37 1.04
CA THR A 133 6.47 -3.50 1.68
C THR A 133 5.07 -4.05 1.45
N THR A 134 4.18 -3.79 2.39
CA THR A 134 2.74 -4.10 2.29
C THR A 134 1.86 -2.85 2.43
N TYR A 135 2.45 -1.68 2.69
CA TYR A 135 1.73 -0.43 2.89
C TYR A 135 2.51 0.76 2.33
N GLY A 136 1.83 1.62 1.59
CA GLY A 136 2.43 2.76 0.91
C GLY A 136 1.37 3.67 0.33
N LEU A 137 1.53 4.96 0.56
CA LEU A 137 0.66 6.01 0.07
C LEU A 137 1.49 7.21 -0.33
N ARG A 138 1.09 7.89 -1.41
CA ARG A 138 1.48 9.28 -1.64
C ARG A 138 0.41 10.03 -2.41
N SER A 139 -0.09 11.11 -1.81
CA SER A 139 -0.86 12.15 -2.47
C SER A 139 -0.17 13.49 -2.27
N ASP A 140 -0.01 14.26 -3.34
CA ASP A 140 0.72 15.53 -3.37
C ASP A 140 -0.06 16.51 -4.26
N TYR A 141 -0.65 17.53 -3.65
CA TYR A 141 -1.44 18.53 -4.37
C TYR A 141 -0.55 19.69 -4.83
N SER A 142 -0.92 20.30 -5.96
CA SER A 142 -0.27 21.54 -6.42
C SER A 142 -0.55 22.69 -5.45
N ASP A 143 0.41 23.60 -5.27
CA ASP A 143 0.23 24.87 -4.55
C ASP A 143 -0.95 25.71 -5.09
N ASP A 144 -1.34 25.49 -6.35
CA ASP A 144 -2.47 26.15 -7.01
C ASP A 144 -3.83 25.50 -6.71
N PHE A 145 -3.87 24.36 -6.02
CA PHE A 145 -5.10 23.66 -5.68
C PHE A 145 -5.93 24.49 -4.68
N ASP A 146 -7.16 24.86 -5.04
CA ASP A 146 -7.91 25.80 -4.21
C ASP A 146 -8.53 25.20 -2.94
N ALA A 147 -8.35 23.89 -2.70
CA ALA A 147 -8.84 23.16 -1.54
C ALA A 147 -7.72 22.60 -0.62
N LEU A 148 -6.52 23.20 -0.62
CA LEU A 148 -5.37 22.79 0.21
C LEU A 148 -5.65 22.66 1.72
N HIS A 149 -6.68 23.33 2.25
CA HIS A 149 -7.08 23.23 3.66
C HIS A 149 -7.82 21.92 4.00
N PHE A 150 -8.15 21.13 2.99
CA PHE A 150 -8.66 19.76 3.15
C PHE A 150 -7.54 18.72 3.01
N ALA A 151 -6.58 18.93 2.10
CA ALA A 151 -5.43 18.06 1.87
C ALA A 151 -4.36 18.81 1.09
N ASP A 152 -3.10 18.63 1.46
CA ASP A 152 -1.93 19.19 0.78
C ASP A 152 -0.96 18.05 0.42
N SER A 153 -0.33 17.44 1.42
CA SER A 153 0.45 16.21 1.25
C SER A 153 -0.02 15.13 2.22
N ALA A 154 0.02 13.88 1.77
CA ALA A 154 -0.10 12.71 2.62
C ALA A 154 0.80 11.60 2.08
N GLU A 155 1.69 11.09 2.91
CA GLU A 155 2.67 10.09 2.52
C GLU A 155 2.82 9.04 3.62
N VAL A 156 2.89 7.77 3.21
CA VAL A 156 3.30 6.65 4.06
C VAL A 156 4.34 5.87 3.28
N ARG A 157 5.54 5.73 3.82
CA ARG A 157 6.58 4.83 3.33
C ARG A 157 6.80 3.75 4.36
N SER A 158 6.83 2.49 3.92
CA SER A 158 7.15 1.38 4.82
C SER A 158 8.08 0.35 4.18
N ILE A 159 8.86 -0.31 5.03
CA ILE A 159 9.67 -1.47 4.65
C ILE A 159 9.61 -2.51 5.77
N THR A 160 9.31 -3.75 5.39
CA THR A 160 9.14 -4.89 6.29
C THR A 160 10.27 -5.89 6.07
N LEU A 161 10.97 -6.24 7.15
CA LEU A 161 11.84 -7.41 7.24
C LEU A 161 11.03 -8.57 7.84
N ASN A 162 10.92 -9.69 7.12
CA ASN A 162 10.15 -10.86 7.52
C ASN A 162 10.97 -12.15 7.53
N PRO A 163 11.68 -12.48 8.63
CA PRO A 163 12.15 -13.85 8.86
C PRO A 163 10.98 -14.79 9.13
N ALA A 164 10.99 -15.95 8.50
CA ALA A 164 9.95 -16.96 8.65
C ALA A 164 10.50 -18.39 8.67
N VAL A 165 9.74 -19.29 9.27
CA VAL A 165 9.99 -20.73 9.27
C VAL A 165 8.74 -21.49 8.84
N SER A 166 8.95 -22.61 8.17
CA SER A 166 7.91 -23.57 7.81
C SER A 166 8.22 -24.94 8.38
N TYR A 167 7.19 -25.62 8.83
CA TYR A 167 7.21 -26.98 9.34
C TYR A 167 6.27 -27.86 8.52
N LYS A 168 6.83 -28.89 7.90
CA LYS A 168 6.11 -29.95 7.22
C LYS A 168 5.52 -30.92 8.25
N VAL A 169 4.21 -30.79 8.49
CA VAL A 169 3.44 -31.65 9.41
C VAL A 169 3.37 -33.07 8.83
N ASN A 170 3.10 -33.15 7.53
CA ASN A 170 3.14 -34.37 6.72
C ASN A 170 3.37 -33.97 5.25
N GLU A 171 3.39 -34.94 4.32
CA GLU A 171 3.65 -34.68 2.89
C GLU A 171 2.68 -33.70 2.23
N GLN A 172 1.48 -33.53 2.79
CA GLN A 172 0.42 -32.68 2.23
C GLN A 172 0.25 -31.36 2.99
N LEU A 173 0.57 -31.31 4.28
CA LEU A 173 0.28 -30.16 5.14
C LEU A 173 1.57 -29.56 5.70
N MET A 174 1.71 -28.26 5.48
CA MET A 174 2.78 -27.42 6.01
C MET A 174 2.16 -26.27 6.79
N LEU A 175 2.78 -25.91 7.90
CA LEU A 175 2.44 -24.74 8.70
C LEU A 175 3.64 -23.80 8.74
N GLY A 176 3.40 -22.50 8.78
CA GLY A 176 4.47 -21.51 8.84
C GLY A 176 4.16 -20.37 9.76
N VAL A 177 5.22 -19.75 10.27
CA VAL A 177 5.16 -18.56 11.10
C VAL A 177 6.31 -17.62 10.72
N GLY A 178 6.04 -16.33 10.72
CA GLY A 178 7.01 -15.27 10.51
C GLY A 178 6.82 -14.13 11.50
N ILE A 179 7.88 -13.34 11.65
CA ILE A 179 7.90 -12.11 12.44
C ILE A 179 8.07 -10.96 11.48
N ASN A 180 7.34 -9.86 11.66
CA ASN A 180 7.47 -8.67 10.85
C ASN A 180 8.13 -7.58 11.70
N ALA A 181 9.25 -7.05 11.22
CA ALA A 181 9.80 -5.78 11.71
C ALA A 181 9.59 -4.76 10.61
N THR A 182 8.70 -3.79 10.82
CA THR A 182 8.29 -2.81 9.82
C THR A 182 8.76 -1.44 10.26
N PHE A 183 9.61 -0.81 9.46
CA PHE A 183 9.90 0.61 9.59
C PHE A 183 8.87 1.39 8.77
N ALA A 184 8.34 2.47 9.34
CA ALA A 184 7.48 3.39 8.63
C ALA A 184 7.90 4.84 8.86
N ASP A 185 7.77 5.64 7.81
CA ASP A 185 7.94 7.10 7.79
C ASP A 185 6.68 7.68 7.14
N ALA A 186 6.04 8.64 7.79
CA ALA A 186 4.81 9.23 7.30
C ALA A 186 4.77 10.73 7.50
N GLU A 187 4.07 11.38 6.56
CA GLU A 187 3.83 12.82 6.56
C GLU A 187 2.35 13.09 6.25
N ILE A 188 1.76 14.08 6.91
CA ILE A 188 0.47 14.65 6.52
C ILE A 188 0.46 16.16 6.74
N SER A 189 -0.02 16.91 5.75
CA SER A 189 -0.12 18.36 5.81
C SER A 189 -1.43 18.91 5.25
N SER A 190 -1.74 20.15 5.63
CA SER A 190 -2.69 21.01 4.94
C SER A 190 -2.22 22.46 4.95
N ALA A 191 -2.66 23.22 3.95
CA ALA A 191 -2.22 24.60 3.75
C ALA A 191 -3.38 25.53 3.39
N ILE A 192 -3.15 26.84 3.47
CA ILE A 192 -4.10 27.85 3.02
C ILE A 192 -4.03 27.97 1.49
N SER A 193 -5.14 27.79 0.81
CA SER A 193 -5.20 27.97 -0.65
C SER A 193 -5.19 29.44 -1.09
N ASN A 194 -4.95 29.66 -2.39
CA ASN A 194 -4.98 30.97 -3.02
C ASN A 194 -6.33 31.67 -2.84
N SER A 195 -7.44 30.96 -3.04
CA SER A 195 -8.79 31.48 -2.86
C SER A 195 -9.18 31.69 -1.39
N LEU A 196 -8.66 30.88 -0.46
CA LEU A 196 -8.94 31.01 0.97
C LEU A 196 -8.14 32.16 1.62
N SER A 197 -6.90 32.39 1.20
CA SER A 197 -6.01 33.43 1.73
C SER A 197 -6.68 34.81 1.93
N PRO A 198 -7.31 35.43 0.91
CA PRO A 198 -7.95 36.73 1.08
C PRO A 198 -9.18 36.69 2.01
N ILE A 199 -9.92 35.59 2.01
CA ILE A 199 -11.12 35.41 2.86
C ILE A 199 -10.70 35.33 4.32
N LEU A 200 -9.71 34.48 4.63
CA LEU A 200 -9.22 34.31 5.99
C LEU A 200 -8.50 35.58 6.48
N SER A 201 -7.76 36.25 5.61
CA SER A 201 -7.11 37.52 5.95
C SER A 201 -8.11 38.61 6.34
N ASN A 202 -9.24 38.68 5.63
CA ASN A 202 -10.33 39.60 5.96
C ASN A 202 -11.01 39.23 7.30
N ALA A 203 -11.33 37.95 7.49
CA ALA A 203 -11.98 37.46 8.70
C ALA A 203 -11.13 37.68 9.96
N LEU A 204 -9.81 37.47 9.87
CA LEU A 204 -8.87 37.63 10.99
C LEU A 204 -8.28 39.04 11.11
N GLN A 205 -8.54 39.94 10.16
CA GLN A 205 -7.95 41.28 10.07
C GLN A 205 -6.42 41.29 10.13
N THR A 206 -5.78 40.25 9.58
CA THR A 206 -4.33 40.09 9.47
C THR A 206 -3.98 39.45 8.14
N GLN A 207 -2.79 39.69 7.61
CA GLN A 207 -2.38 39.08 6.36
C GLN A 207 -2.04 37.59 6.59
N VAL A 208 -2.75 36.71 5.90
CA VAL A 208 -2.48 35.26 5.86
C VAL A 208 -2.12 34.89 4.42
N PRO A 209 -0.83 34.71 4.08
CA PRO A 209 -0.42 34.33 2.74
C PRO A 209 -1.02 32.99 2.29
N ALA A 210 -1.20 32.80 0.98
CA ALA A 210 -1.42 31.47 0.41
C ALA A 210 -0.21 30.55 0.71
N THR A 211 -0.44 29.25 0.63
CA THR A 211 0.49 28.14 0.98
C THR A 211 1.01 28.16 2.43
N THR A 212 0.46 29.03 3.28
CA THR A 212 0.75 29.01 4.72
C THR A 212 0.27 27.68 5.30
N SER A 213 1.17 26.93 5.96
CA SER A 213 0.85 25.63 6.55
C SER A 213 -0.12 25.79 7.73
N ILE A 214 -1.28 25.14 7.63
CA ILE A 214 -2.26 25.03 8.71
C ILE A 214 -1.76 24.04 9.73
N PHE A 215 -1.32 22.88 9.27
CA PHE A 215 -0.53 21.93 10.04
C PHE A 215 0.36 21.12 9.09
N LYS A 216 1.47 20.63 9.62
CA LYS A 216 2.26 19.54 9.07
C LYS A 216 2.70 18.64 10.22
N LEU A 217 2.53 17.34 10.04
CA LEU A 217 2.99 16.30 10.95
C LEU A 217 3.90 15.37 10.16
N GLU A 218 5.08 15.09 10.70
CA GLU A 218 6.03 14.12 10.17
C GLU A 218 6.54 13.23 11.31
N GLY A 219 6.74 11.95 11.05
CA GLY A 219 7.23 11.02 12.07
C GLY A 219 7.55 9.63 11.55
N GLU A 220 8.40 8.94 12.30
CA GLU A 220 8.86 7.60 11.97
C GLU A 220 8.76 6.65 13.18
N ASP A 221 8.63 5.35 12.92
CA ASP A 221 8.68 4.31 13.96
C ASP A 221 9.05 2.93 13.40
N TRP A 222 9.43 2.02 14.31
CA TRP A 222 9.56 0.59 14.06
C TRP A 222 8.44 -0.18 14.77
N GLY A 223 7.54 -0.74 13.98
CA GLY A 223 6.47 -1.62 14.42
C GLY A 223 6.86 -3.09 14.33
N PHE A 224 6.30 -3.90 15.23
CA PHE A 224 6.53 -5.34 15.23
C PHE A 224 5.20 -6.10 15.15
N GLY A 225 5.13 -7.04 14.20
CA GLY A 225 3.98 -7.89 13.98
C GLY A 225 4.39 -9.33 13.73
N TRP A 226 3.42 -10.16 13.33
CA TRP A 226 3.65 -11.57 13.01
C TRP A 226 2.72 -12.01 11.89
N ASN A 227 3.08 -13.10 11.22
CA ASN A 227 2.23 -13.72 10.23
C ASN A 227 2.30 -15.25 10.36
N VAL A 228 1.20 -15.91 10.03
CA VAL A 228 1.09 -17.37 10.02
C VAL A 228 0.46 -17.84 8.74
N GLY A 229 0.70 -19.10 8.40
CA GLY A 229 0.03 -19.71 7.27
C GLY A 229 -0.10 -21.22 7.41
N ALA A 230 -1.07 -21.74 6.69
CA ALA A 230 -1.23 -23.14 6.38
C ALA A 230 -1.16 -23.30 4.86
N PHE A 231 -0.45 -24.33 4.42
CA PHE A 231 -0.39 -24.75 3.03
C PHE A 231 -0.75 -26.24 2.96
N TRP A 232 -1.81 -26.55 2.23
CA TRP A 232 -2.37 -27.89 2.13
C TRP A 232 -2.44 -28.32 0.66
N GLN A 233 -1.81 -29.45 0.35
CA GLN A 233 -1.81 -30.10 -0.95
C GLN A 233 -2.58 -31.43 -0.86
N PRO A 234 -3.92 -31.41 -0.90
CA PRO A 234 -4.73 -32.63 -0.82
C PRO A 234 -4.46 -33.61 -1.97
N THR A 235 -4.05 -33.09 -3.14
CA THR A 235 -3.67 -33.87 -4.32
C THR A 235 -2.52 -33.16 -5.04
N ASP A 236 -1.81 -33.85 -5.94
CA ASP A 236 -0.74 -33.24 -6.76
C ASP A 236 -1.23 -32.11 -7.71
N MET A 237 -2.55 -32.01 -7.86
CA MET A 237 -3.24 -31.05 -8.74
C MET A 237 -3.82 -29.86 -7.98
N THR A 238 -3.91 -29.91 -6.65
CA THR A 238 -4.64 -28.91 -5.87
C THR A 238 -3.79 -28.46 -4.69
N ASN A 239 -3.55 -27.15 -4.62
CA ASN A 239 -3.01 -26.49 -3.44
C ASN A 239 -4.07 -25.55 -2.86
N ILE A 240 -4.17 -25.52 -1.55
CA ILE A 240 -5.04 -24.62 -0.79
C ILE A 240 -4.17 -23.97 0.28
N ALA A 241 -4.35 -22.68 0.49
CA ALA A 241 -3.63 -21.94 1.51
C ALA A 241 -4.56 -21.03 2.29
N LEU A 242 -4.32 -20.94 3.58
CA LEU A 242 -4.88 -19.91 4.45
C LEU A 242 -3.71 -19.19 5.10
N SER A 243 -3.68 -17.86 5.01
CA SER A 243 -2.65 -17.05 5.65
C SER A 243 -3.27 -15.88 6.39
N TYR A 244 -2.58 -15.46 7.45
CA TYR A 244 -2.95 -14.31 8.26
C TYR A 244 -1.70 -13.51 8.59
N ARG A 245 -1.72 -12.22 8.29
CA ARG A 245 -0.73 -11.23 8.71
C ARG A 245 -1.41 -10.34 9.74
N ALA A 246 -0.87 -10.34 10.95
CA ALA A 246 -1.39 -9.51 12.02
C ALA A 246 -1.17 -8.03 11.73
N GLU A 247 -2.03 -7.22 12.34
CA GLU A 247 -1.86 -5.77 12.41
C GLU A 247 -0.47 -5.42 12.96
N THR A 248 0.09 -4.31 12.46
CA THR A 248 1.31 -3.72 12.99
C THR A 248 1.01 -2.31 13.47
N GLU A 249 0.98 -2.15 14.79
CA GLU A 249 0.84 -0.85 15.44
C GLU A 249 2.17 -0.08 15.36
N LEU A 250 2.09 1.20 15.00
CA LEU A 250 3.21 2.14 14.98
C LEU A 250 2.83 3.38 15.79
N THR A 251 3.74 3.90 16.59
CA THR A 251 3.60 5.22 17.23
C THR A 251 4.65 6.15 16.61
N LEU A 252 4.29 6.72 15.47
CA LEU A 252 5.15 7.61 14.69
C LEU A 252 5.52 8.82 15.52
N SER A 253 6.80 8.95 15.87
CA SER A 253 7.28 10.05 16.69
C SER A 253 7.98 11.09 15.82
N GLY A 254 7.66 12.36 16.03
CA GLY A 254 8.28 13.44 15.27
C GLY A 254 7.74 14.82 15.66
N ASP A 255 7.61 15.70 14.67
CA ASP A 255 7.31 17.11 14.88
C ASP A 255 5.92 17.48 14.34
N VAL A 256 5.16 18.22 15.16
CA VAL A 256 3.95 18.91 14.71
C VAL A 256 4.31 20.37 14.49
N SER A 257 3.93 20.91 13.34
CA SER A 257 4.20 22.30 13.00
C SER A 257 2.97 22.99 12.42
N SER A 258 2.84 24.28 12.67
CA SER A 258 1.79 25.16 12.15
C SER A 258 2.28 26.60 12.08
N GLN A 259 1.99 27.27 10.97
CA GLN A 259 2.29 28.69 10.81
C GLN A 259 1.15 29.60 11.29
N ILE A 260 -0.03 29.03 11.55
CA ILE A 260 -1.24 29.78 11.94
C ILE A 260 -1.61 29.54 13.42
N THR A 261 -1.25 28.37 13.96
CA THR A 261 -1.55 27.98 15.33
C THR A 261 -0.24 27.66 16.07
N PRO A 262 0.48 28.68 16.61
CA PRO A 262 1.80 28.48 17.20
C PRO A 262 1.87 27.46 18.35
N SER A 263 0.75 27.20 19.04
CA SER A 263 0.68 26.19 20.10
C SER A 263 0.83 24.74 19.59
N LEU A 264 0.63 24.50 18.30
CA LEU A 264 0.90 23.20 17.69
C LEU A 264 2.40 22.96 17.43
N ASN A 265 3.26 23.98 17.49
CA ASN A 265 4.68 23.83 17.20
C ASN A 265 5.42 23.16 18.36
N GLN A 266 5.42 21.83 18.36
CA GLN A 266 6.05 21.00 19.37
C GLN A 266 6.24 19.56 18.88
N PRO A 267 7.10 18.77 19.53
CA PRO A 267 7.15 17.34 19.31
C PRO A 267 5.80 16.70 19.60
N GLY A 268 5.51 15.62 18.89
CA GLY A 268 4.33 14.80 19.11
C GLY A 268 4.50 13.39 18.58
N SER A 269 3.43 12.61 18.69
CA SER A 269 3.33 11.32 18.04
C SER A 269 1.97 11.09 17.41
N LEU A 270 1.88 10.16 16.48
CA LEU A 270 0.62 9.70 15.90
C LEU A 270 0.63 8.18 15.78
N ASP A 271 -0.46 7.56 16.21
CA ASP A 271 -0.63 6.12 16.05
C ASP A 271 -1.08 5.81 14.62
N LEU A 272 -0.34 4.95 13.94
CA LEU A 272 -0.64 4.47 12.59
C LEU A 272 -0.69 2.94 12.61
N ASN A 273 -1.89 2.40 12.47
CA ASN A 273 -2.09 0.96 12.44
C ASN A 273 -2.07 0.45 11.00
N LEU A 274 -1.13 -0.45 10.70
CA LEU A 274 -1.10 -1.18 9.44
C LEU A 274 -2.01 -2.40 9.56
N ALA A 275 -3.15 -2.36 8.88
CA ALA A 275 -4.26 -3.31 9.03
C ALA A 275 -3.86 -4.80 8.94
N ALA A 276 -4.61 -5.67 9.58
CA ALA A 276 -4.42 -7.12 9.43
C ALA A 276 -4.90 -7.60 8.05
N ILE A 277 -4.28 -8.65 7.50
CA ILE A 277 -4.63 -9.24 6.21
C ILE A 277 -4.87 -10.74 6.37
N THR A 278 -6.01 -11.23 5.90
CA THR A 278 -6.32 -12.67 5.78
C THR A 278 -6.48 -13.06 4.32
N GLU A 279 -5.80 -14.10 3.86
CA GLU A 279 -5.97 -14.62 2.49
C GLU A 279 -6.31 -16.11 2.50
N LEU A 280 -7.41 -16.46 1.85
CA LEU A 280 -7.72 -17.83 1.41
C LEU A 280 -7.41 -17.94 -0.09
N ALA A 281 -6.50 -18.84 -0.44
CA ALA A 281 -6.02 -19.02 -1.80
C ALA A 281 -6.14 -20.47 -2.26
N VAL A 282 -6.40 -20.65 -3.55
CA VAL A 282 -6.42 -21.96 -4.22
C VAL A 282 -5.64 -21.88 -5.52
N ASN A 283 -4.87 -22.94 -5.79
CA ASN A 283 -4.28 -23.21 -7.09
C ASN A 283 -4.72 -24.61 -7.54
N GLN A 284 -5.44 -24.67 -8.66
CA GLN A 284 -5.96 -25.89 -9.24
C GLN A 284 -5.35 -26.10 -10.62
N LYS A 285 -4.52 -27.13 -10.78
CA LYS A 285 -4.11 -27.64 -12.09
C LYS A 285 -5.30 -28.32 -12.75
N LEU A 286 -5.54 -28.02 -14.02
CA LEU A 286 -6.54 -28.67 -14.85
C LEU A 286 -5.92 -29.84 -15.61
N ASP A 287 -4.71 -29.65 -16.10
CA ASP A 287 -3.90 -30.64 -16.80
C ASP A 287 -2.40 -30.29 -16.67
N SER A 288 -1.55 -30.86 -17.54
CA SER A 288 -0.12 -30.61 -17.55
C SER A 288 0.29 -29.22 -18.06
N GLN A 289 -0.61 -28.44 -18.64
CA GLN A 289 -0.34 -27.12 -19.22
C GLN A 289 -1.12 -25.99 -18.53
N TRP A 290 -2.31 -26.28 -18.03
CA TRP A 290 -3.24 -25.27 -17.51
C TRP A 290 -3.44 -25.39 -16.00
N SER A 291 -3.44 -24.23 -15.34
CA SER A 291 -3.89 -24.11 -13.96
C SER A 291 -4.68 -22.81 -13.76
N VAL A 292 -5.64 -22.87 -12.84
CA VAL A 292 -6.49 -21.75 -12.44
C VAL A 292 -6.23 -21.45 -10.98
N GLN A 293 -6.11 -20.16 -10.68
CA GLN A 293 -5.85 -19.63 -9.35
C GLN A 293 -7.00 -18.74 -8.90
N ALA A 294 -7.29 -18.74 -7.61
CA ALA A 294 -8.24 -17.81 -7.02
C ALA A 294 -7.83 -17.43 -5.60
N SER A 295 -8.13 -16.20 -5.19
CA SER A 295 -7.99 -15.76 -3.80
C SER A 295 -9.17 -14.91 -3.35
N LEU A 296 -9.50 -15.04 -2.08
CA LEU A 296 -10.27 -14.06 -1.30
C LEU A 296 -9.36 -13.49 -0.22
N THR A 297 -9.18 -12.17 -0.24
CA THR A 297 -8.37 -11.44 0.73
C THR A 297 -9.28 -10.49 1.50
N PHE A 298 -9.23 -10.56 2.82
CA PHE A 298 -9.93 -9.65 3.74
C PHE A 298 -8.89 -8.79 4.46
N THR A 299 -9.12 -7.48 4.50
CA THR A 299 -8.25 -6.52 5.19
C THR A 299 -9.04 -5.76 6.25
N ASP A 300 -8.54 -5.78 7.49
CA ASP A 300 -9.18 -5.22 8.69
C ASP A 300 -8.94 -3.71 8.81
N TRP A 301 -9.44 -2.98 7.82
CA TRP A 301 -9.25 -1.54 7.69
C TRP A 301 -10.04 -0.73 8.71
N SER A 302 -11.05 -1.33 9.37
CA SER A 302 -11.83 -0.67 10.42
C SER A 302 -11.00 -0.20 11.62
N THR A 303 -9.79 -0.73 11.77
CA THR A 303 -8.77 -0.26 12.73
C THR A 303 -8.32 1.19 12.47
N PHE A 304 -8.47 1.70 11.24
CA PHE A 304 -8.08 3.05 10.86
C PHE A 304 -9.24 4.04 11.02
N GLU A 305 -9.50 4.43 12.27
CA GLU A 305 -10.64 5.29 12.63
C GLU A 305 -10.35 6.79 12.47
N LYS A 306 -9.15 7.24 12.85
CA LYS A 306 -8.79 8.65 12.90
C LYS A 306 -7.29 8.88 12.77
N LEU A 307 -6.94 10.09 12.38
CA LEU A 307 -5.60 10.66 12.47
C LEU A 307 -5.60 11.73 13.57
N GLU A 308 -4.88 11.47 14.65
CA GLU A 308 -4.80 12.35 15.82
C GLU A 308 -3.35 12.40 16.30
N ALA A 309 -2.84 13.62 16.49
CA ALA A 309 -1.51 13.84 17.02
C ALA A 309 -1.57 14.01 18.54
N ASN A 310 -0.82 13.20 19.26
CA ASN A 310 -0.58 13.31 20.70
C ASN A 310 0.59 14.28 20.92
N LEU A 311 0.33 15.46 21.48
CA LEU A 311 1.34 16.51 21.64
C LEU A 311 2.12 16.35 22.95
N SER A 312 3.35 16.85 22.97
CA SER A 312 4.25 16.72 24.15
C SER A 312 3.74 17.41 25.42
N ASP A 313 2.85 18.40 25.29
CA ASP A 313 2.17 19.06 26.41
C ASP A 313 1.00 18.24 27.00
N GLY A 314 0.72 17.07 26.43
CA GLY A 314 -0.34 16.15 26.85
C GLY A 314 -1.72 16.47 26.27
N SER A 315 -1.82 17.39 25.31
CA SER A 315 -3.04 17.65 24.56
C SER A 315 -3.08 16.86 23.25
N ASP A 316 -4.29 16.60 22.75
CA ASP A 316 -4.51 15.89 21.49
C ASP A 316 -4.96 16.88 20.40
N PHE A 317 -4.46 16.67 19.18
CA PHE A 317 -4.87 17.42 18.00
C PHE A 317 -5.47 16.47 16.97
N LEU A 318 -6.80 16.43 16.90
CA LEU A 318 -7.51 15.68 15.88
C LEU A 318 -7.29 16.33 14.51
N ILE A 319 -6.58 15.61 13.64
CA ILE A 319 -6.32 16.02 12.26
C ILE A 319 -7.54 15.68 11.41
N LYS A 320 -8.00 14.44 11.51
CA LYS A 320 -9.08 13.92 10.67
C LYS A 320 -9.75 12.69 11.25
N GLN A 321 -11.06 12.59 11.06
CA GLN A 321 -11.79 11.34 11.23
C GLN A 321 -11.83 10.61 9.89
N GLU A 322 -11.35 9.38 9.85
CA GLU A 322 -11.21 8.56 8.64
C GLU A 322 -12.32 7.52 8.52
N ASN A 323 -12.59 6.77 9.60
CA ASN A 323 -13.63 5.73 9.67
C ASN A 323 -13.61 4.80 8.45
N PHE A 324 -12.48 4.11 8.26
CA PHE A 324 -12.38 3.14 7.19
C PHE A 324 -13.28 1.93 7.47
N ASP A 325 -13.75 1.29 6.40
CA ASP A 325 -14.47 0.03 6.42
C ASP A 325 -13.53 -1.10 6.01
N ASP A 326 -13.75 -2.28 6.57
CA ASP A 326 -13.05 -3.49 6.14
C ASP A 326 -13.24 -3.75 4.64
N SER A 327 -12.19 -4.21 3.97
CA SER A 327 -12.24 -4.48 2.52
C SER A 327 -12.14 -5.96 2.20
N LEU A 328 -12.81 -6.33 1.10
CA LEU A 328 -12.72 -7.63 0.48
C LEU A 328 -12.15 -7.50 -0.94
N ARG A 329 -11.17 -8.33 -1.24
CA ARG A 329 -10.60 -8.47 -2.58
C ARG A 329 -10.81 -9.89 -3.09
N ALA A 330 -11.43 -10.00 -4.26
CA ALA A 330 -11.61 -11.27 -4.96
C ALA A 330 -10.79 -11.28 -6.25
N SER A 331 -10.01 -12.34 -6.47
CA SER A 331 -9.16 -12.45 -7.66
C SER A 331 -9.22 -13.84 -8.27
N VAL A 332 -9.09 -13.88 -9.60
CA VAL A 332 -9.01 -15.10 -10.40
C VAL A 332 -7.93 -14.94 -11.46
N GLY A 333 -7.16 -16.00 -11.66
CA GLY A 333 -6.04 -16.02 -12.59
C GLY A 333 -5.92 -17.35 -13.30
N VAL A 334 -5.19 -17.33 -14.41
CA VAL A 334 -4.85 -18.52 -15.18
C VAL A 334 -3.36 -18.51 -15.47
N THR A 335 -2.75 -19.69 -15.40
CA THR A 335 -1.37 -19.93 -15.82
C THR A 335 -1.36 -20.98 -16.92
N TYR A 336 -0.65 -20.69 -18.01
CA TYR A 336 -0.49 -21.56 -19.16
C TYR A 336 1.00 -21.83 -19.43
N LEU A 337 1.40 -23.09 -19.33
CA LEU A 337 2.72 -23.57 -19.71
C LEU A 337 2.78 -23.71 -21.24
N PHE A 338 3.22 -22.64 -21.91
CA PHE A 338 3.27 -22.55 -23.37
C PHE A 338 4.35 -23.47 -23.96
N SER A 339 5.50 -23.55 -23.28
CA SER A 339 6.63 -24.44 -23.60
C SER A 339 7.44 -24.71 -22.34
N ASP A 340 8.49 -25.53 -22.44
CA ASP A 340 9.39 -25.82 -21.30
C ASP A 340 10.04 -24.55 -20.72
N ASP A 341 10.28 -23.54 -21.57
CA ASP A 341 10.96 -22.31 -21.17
C ASP A 341 10.02 -21.12 -20.93
N LEU A 342 8.76 -21.19 -21.41
CA LEU A 342 7.85 -20.04 -21.39
C LEU A 342 6.52 -20.40 -20.71
N THR A 343 6.22 -19.67 -19.64
CA THR A 343 4.92 -19.67 -18.96
C THR A 343 4.23 -18.33 -19.18
N LEU A 344 2.93 -18.36 -19.46
CA LEU A 344 2.09 -17.18 -19.64
C LEU A 344 1.04 -17.10 -18.53
N ARG A 345 0.68 -15.89 -18.12
CA ARG A 345 -0.29 -15.62 -17.07
C ARG A 345 -1.24 -14.50 -17.47
N ALA A 346 -2.47 -14.61 -17.00
CA ALA A 346 -3.44 -13.53 -17.03
C ALA A 346 -4.29 -13.59 -15.77
N GLY A 347 -4.80 -12.46 -15.31
CA GLY A 347 -5.69 -12.43 -14.16
C GLY A 347 -6.51 -11.17 -14.04
N TYR A 348 -7.57 -11.29 -13.25
CA TYR A 348 -8.50 -10.24 -12.91
C TYR A 348 -8.72 -10.21 -11.41
N ALA A 349 -8.85 -9.02 -10.84
CA ALA A 349 -9.31 -8.84 -9.48
C ALA A 349 -10.32 -7.71 -9.37
N TYR A 350 -11.20 -7.85 -8.40
CA TYR A 350 -12.05 -6.79 -7.90
C TYR A 350 -11.68 -6.54 -6.44
N ASP A 351 -11.51 -5.27 -6.08
CA ASP A 351 -11.04 -4.82 -4.78
C ASP A 351 -12.00 -3.74 -4.27
N ASP A 352 -12.69 -4.04 -3.16
CA ASP A 352 -13.61 -3.08 -2.54
C ASP A 352 -12.83 -1.91 -1.91
N GLY A 353 -13.35 -0.69 -2.06
CA GLY A 353 -12.81 0.46 -1.37
C GLY A 353 -12.98 0.37 0.14
N VAL A 354 -12.24 1.20 0.87
CA VAL A 354 -12.20 1.24 2.35
C VAL A 354 -12.96 2.42 2.92
N VAL A 355 -13.62 3.23 2.09
CA VAL A 355 -14.31 4.45 2.53
C VAL A 355 -15.75 4.51 2.02
N THR A 356 -16.68 4.79 2.93
CA THR A 356 -18.04 5.20 2.56
C THR A 356 -18.03 6.53 1.79
N VAL A 357 -19.11 6.79 1.05
CA VAL A 357 -19.32 8.08 0.34
C VAL A 357 -19.17 9.28 1.28
N GLU A 358 -19.63 9.14 2.52
CA GLU A 358 -19.60 10.19 3.55
C GLU A 358 -18.19 10.39 4.14
N ASN A 359 -17.36 9.35 4.17
CA ASN A 359 -16.03 9.37 4.76
C ASN A 359 -14.90 9.70 3.78
N ARG A 360 -15.09 9.46 2.47
CA ARG A 360 -14.13 9.77 1.38
C ARG A 360 -13.40 11.08 1.53
N SER A 361 -12.11 11.11 1.27
CA SER A 361 -11.31 12.30 1.51
C SER A 361 -10.39 12.63 0.36
N LEU A 362 -9.95 13.89 0.34
CA LEU A 362 -8.94 14.35 -0.61
C LEU A 362 -7.53 13.81 -0.27
N SER A 363 -7.20 13.61 1.01
CA SER A 363 -5.86 13.11 1.39
C SER A 363 -5.65 11.61 1.11
N ILE A 364 -6.73 10.81 1.11
CA ILE A 364 -6.66 9.38 0.74
C ILE A 364 -7.79 9.07 -0.23
N PRO A 365 -7.61 9.35 -1.53
CA PRO A 365 -8.61 9.06 -2.54
C PRO A 365 -8.74 7.55 -2.76
N ASP A 366 -9.83 6.96 -2.25
CA ASP A 366 -10.07 5.52 -2.36
C ASP A 366 -11.46 5.19 -2.92
N THR A 367 -11.51 4.18 -3.80
CA THR A 367 -12.72 3.67 -4.46
C THR A 367 -12.58 2.18 -4.77
N ASP A 368 -13.67 1.55 -5.18
CA ASP A 368 -13.63 0.18 -5.70
C ASP A 368 -12.84 0.13 -7.01
N ARG A 369 -12.07 -0.94 -7.20
CA ARG A 369 -11.11 -1.03 -8.30
C ARG A 369 -11.20 -2.37 -9.03
N HIS A 370 -10.94 -2.30 -10.33
CA HIS A 370 -10.77 -3.44 -11.20
C HIS A 370 -9.32 -3.57 -11.63
N TRP A 371 -8.76 -4.76 -11.47
CA TRP A 371 -7.41 -5.10 -11.90
C TRP A 371 -7.50 -6.01 -13.12
N VAL A 372 -6.74 -5.69 -14.16
CA VAL A 372 -6.53 -6.57 -15.32
C VAL A 372 -5.03 -6.73 -15.51
N SER A 373 -4.56 -7.96 -15.60
CA SER A 373 -3.14 -8.25 -15.64
C SER A 373 -2.76 -9.30 -16.67
N GLY A 374 -1.51 -9.22 -17.10
CA GLY A 374 -0.84 -10.25 -17.88
C GLY A 374 0.62 -10.34 -17.49
N GLY A 375 1.20 -11.52 -17.64
CA GLY A 375 2.61 -11.72 -17.34
C GLY A 375 3.18 -12.98 -17.95
N PHE A 376 4.48 -13.15 -17.78
CA PHE A 376 5.20 -14.31 -18.25
C PHE A 376 6.32 -14.71 -17.28
N THR A 377 6.76 -15.96 -17.37
CA THR A 377 8.07 -16.41 -16.90
C THR A 377 8.84 -16.94 -18.09
N TYR A 378 10.09 -16.51 -18.23
CA TYR A 378 11.05 -17.09 -19.16
C TYR A 378 12.19 -17.76 -18.38
N SER A 379 12.33 -19.07 -18.54
CA SER A 379 13.40 -19.87 -17.94
C SER A 379 14.63 -19.87 -18.85
N PHE A 380 15.75 -19.31 -18.39
CA PHE A 380 17.02 -19.35 -19.12
C PHE A 380 17.75 -20.69 -18.93
N SER A 381 17.44 -21.38 -17.83
CA SER A 381 17.98 -22.67 -17.43
C SER A 381 17.03 -23.29 -16.39
N GLU A 382 17.31 -24.52 -15.97
CA GLU A 382 16.59 -25.20 -14.89
C GLU A 382 16.59 -24.41 -13.57
N ASN A 383 17.61 -23.57 -13.36
CA ASN A 383 17.84 -22.88 -12.09
C ASN A 383 17.51 -21.39 -12.12
N THR A 384 17.38 -20.77 -13.30
CA THR A 384 17.26 -19.30 -13.42
C THR A 384 16.15 -18.92 -14.37
N SER A 385 15.28 -18.03 -13.91
CA SER A 385 14.20 -17.46 -14.71
C SER A 385 14.05 -15.96 -14.46
N ILE A 386 13.39 -15.28 -15.40
CA ILE A 386 12.87 -13.93 -15.23
C ILE A 386 11.36 -13.97 -15.38
N ASP A 387 10.67 -13.25 -14.51
CA ASP A 387 9.26 -12.95 -14.64
C ASP A 387 9.06 -11.50 -15.08
N GLY A 388 8.05 -11.27 -15.91
CA GLY A 388 7.58 -9.94 -16.26
C GLY A 388 6.06 -9.86 -16.10
N ALA A 389 5.56 -8.74 -15.61
CA ALA A 389 4.12 -8.50 -15.49
C ALA A 389 3.74 -7.06 -15.80
N TYR A 390 2.53 -6.92 -16.31
CA TYR A 390 1.84 -5.65 -16.49
C TYR A 390 0.46 -5.75 -15.86
N VAL A 391 0.07 -4.71 -15.13
CA VAL A 391 -1.26 -4.56 -14.54
C VAL A 391 -1.83 -3.21 -14.93
N TYR A 392 -3.09 -3.20 -15.32
CA TYR A 392 -3.92 -2.01 -15.41
C TYR A 392 -4.95 -2.03 -14.28
N ILE A 393 -5.00 -0.95 -13.50
CA ILE A 393 -5.97 -0.74 -12.44
C ILE A 393 -6.90 0.39 -12.86
N ASN A 394 -8.20 0.14 -12.74
CA ASN A 394 -9.24 1.11 -13.01
C ASN A 394 -10.13 1.28 -11.78
N GLY A 395 -9.96 2.40 -11.08
CA GLY A 395 -10.84 2.81 -9.99
C GLY A 395 -12.16 3.35 -10.52
N ARG A 396 -13.23 3.10 -9.75
CA ARG A 396 -14.53 3.73 -10.00
C ARG A 396 -14.43 5.22 -9.73
N GLU A 397 -15.05 6.04 -10.57
CA GLU A 397 -15.23 7.47 -10.27
C GLU A 397 -16.13 7.63 -9.04
N ALA A 398 -15.78 8.54 -8.15
CA ALA A 398 -16.45 8.70 -6.87
C ALA A 398 -16.70 10.16 -6.53
N ASP A 399 -17.92 10.47 -6.11
CA ASP A 399 -18.26 11.77 -5.55
C ASP A 399 -17.57 11.98 -4.20
N ILE A 400 -17.16 13.23 -3.96
CA ILE A 400 -16.67 13.75 -2.68
C ILE A 400 -17.50 14.99 -2.34
N ASN A 401 -18.02 15.02 -1.12
CA ASN A 401 -18.66 16.19 -0.54
C ASN A 401 -18.15 16.37 0.89
N LYS A 402 -17.33 17.41 1.11
CA LYS A 402 -16.70 17.66 2.40
C LYS A 402 -16.87 19.09 2.82
N THR A 403 -17.32 19.28 4.07
CA THR A 403 -17.43 20.59 4.70
C THR A 403 -16.48 20.67 5.88
N ARG A 404 -15.69 21.75 5.95
CA ARG A 404 -14.78 22.07 7.05
C ARG A 404 -15.20 23.39 7.68
N VAL A 405 -15.27 23.43 9.01
CA VAL A 405 -15.38 24.68 9.76
C VAL A 405 -13.97 25.29 9.86
N LEU A 406 -13.82 26.51 9.34
CA LEU A 406 -12.54 27.22 9.32
C LEU A 406 -12.40 28.17 10.52
N ASN A 407 -13.52 28.73 10.98
CA ASN A 407 -13.57 29.57 12.17
C ASN A 407 -14.97 29.52 12.79
N GLU A 408 -15.07 29.03 14.03
CA GLU A 408 -16.36 28.88 14.72
C GLU A 408 -17.00 30.23 15.05
N GLN A 409 -16.22 31.21 15.51
CA GLN A 409 -16.73 32.52 15.94
C GLN A 409 -17.33 33.32 14.78
N ALA A 410 -16.72 33.23 13.60
CA ALA A 410 -17.20 33.86 12.37
C ALA A 410 -18.21 32.97 11.62
N THR A 411 -18.50 31.75 12.09
CA THR A 411 -19.27 30.73 11.36
C THR A 411 -18.79 30.56 9.92
N LEU A 412 -17.46 30.61 9.74
CA LEU A 412 -16.82 30.47 8.43
C LEU A 412 -16.64 28.99 8.12
N THR A 413 -17.26 28.54 7.04
CA THR A 413 -17.16 27.16 6.54
C THR A 413 -16.63 27.15 5.12
N SER A 414 -15.93 26.08 4.76
CA SER A 414 -15.60 25.74 3.39
C SER A 414 -16.24 24.41 3.02
N THR A 415 -16.77 24.31 1.81
CA THR A 415 -17.36 23.08 1.27
C THR A 415 -16.74 22.78 -0.08
N PHE A 416 -16.13 21.60 -0.21
CA PHE A 416 -15.69 21.01 -1.46
C PHE A 416 -16.77 20.05 -1.99
N VAL A 417 -17.11 20.18 -3.27
CA VAL A 417 -17.99 19.25 -3.99
C VAL A 417 -17.34 18.91 -5.32
N GLY A 418 -17.12 17.63 -5.57
CA GLY A 418 -16.45 17.18 -6.78
C GLY A 418 -16.42 15.67 -6.91
N THR A 419 -15.58 15.20 -7.82
CA THR A 419 -15.31 13.78 -8.05
C THR A 419 -13.82 13.50 -7.99
N GLN A 420 -13.50 12.24 -7.67
CA GLN A 420 -12.18 11.66 -7.84
C GLN A 420 -12.24 10.52 -8.86
N SER A 421 -11.19 10.38 -9.65
CA SER A 421 -10.98 9.23 -10.53
C SER A 421 -9.54 8.76 -10.42
N ALA A 422 -9.33 7.44 -10.53
CA ALA A 422 -8.01 6.85 -10.37
C ALA A 422 -7.77 5.74 -11.38
N THR A 423 -6.61 5.77 -12.04
CA THR A 423 -6.09 4.66 -12.83
C THR A 423 -4.64 4.37 -12.45
N ALA A 424 -4.14 3.17 -12.76
CA ALA A 424 -2.70 2.93 -12.73
C ALA A 424 -2.23 1.93 -13.76
N HIS A 425 -0.96 2.08 -14.06
CA HIS A 425 -0.15 1.10 -14.75
C HIS A 425 0.93 0.59 -13.80
N ILE A 426 1.04 -0.73 -13.67
CA ILE A 426 2.13 -1.37 -12.92
C ILE A 426 2.96 -2.19 -13.89
N LEU A 427 4.26 -1.99 -13.87
CA LEU A 427 5.24 -2.84 -14.56
C LEU A 427 6.13 -3.50 -13.53
N SER A 428 6.25 -4.82 -13.57
CA SER A 428 7.09 -5.56 -12.63
C SER A 428 8.02 -6.51 -13.35
N VAL A 429 9.27 -6.56 -12.88
CA VAL A 429 10.28 -7.50 -13.34
C VAL A 429 10.86 -8.20 -12.12
N GLN A 430 11.05 -9.51 -12.22
CA GLN A 430 11.61 -10.33 -11.16
C GLN A 430 12.63 -11.31 -11.71
N VAL A 431 13.72 -11.49 -10.97
CA VAL A 431 14.69 -12.56 -11.21
C VAL A 431 14.52 -13.64 -10.15
N ASN A 432 14.62 -14.90 -10.56
CA ASN A 432 14.58 -16.05 -9.66
C ASN A 432 15.80 -16.93 -9.88
N HIS A 433 16.35 -17.46 -8.80
CA HIS A 433 17.46 -18.41 -8.85
C HIS A 433 17.28 -19.54 -7.84
N ARG A 434 17.58 -20.78 -8.25
CA ARG A 434 17.61 -21.98 -7.41
C ARG A 434 19.05 -22.50 -7.32
N PHE A 435 19.50 -22.85 -6.12
CA PHE A 435 20.89 -23.24 -5.83
C PHE A 435 21.10 -24.75 -5.75
#